data_AF-A0A348Z5F8-F1
#
_entry.id   AF-A0A348Z5F8-F1
#
_cell.length_a   1.000
_cell.length_b   1.000
_cell.length_c   1.000
_cell.angle_alpha   90.00
_cell.angle_beta   90.00
_cell.angle_gamma   90.00
#
_symmetry.space_group_name_H-M   'P 1'
#
loop_
_entity.id
_entity.type
_entity.pdbx_description
1 polymer ?
#
loop_
_entity_poly.entity_id
_entity_poly.type
_entity_poly.pdbx_seq_one_letter_code
_entity_poly.pdbx_strand_id
1 'polypeptide(L)'
;MVLTNFIKVKEDKYRIMRVVYKDDDYRNMGEEYITVDYIIEPLDNGKEAQLYINPVTKETWYEYIDIPLPGPSKEEELEQRIASLEKSNAELTTLIATMTTPTV
;
A
#
# COMPACT_ATOMS: atom_id res chain seq x y z
N MET A 1 7.54 26.11 2.25
CA MET A 1 6.77 25.00 1.65
C MET A 1 5.48 24.80 2.42
N VAL A 2 4.49 24.11 1.82
CA VAL A 2 3.19 23.85 2.44
C VAL A 2 2.89 22.36 2.38
N LEU A 3 2.48 21.78 3.50
CA LEU A 3 2.04 20.40 3.63
C LEU A 3 0.50 20.39 3.61
N THR A 4 -0.08 19.62 2.71
CA THR A 4 -1.53 19.48 2.57
C THR A 4 -1.91 18.01 2.51
N ASN A 5 -3.21 17.72 2.60
CA ASN A 5 -3.77 16.37 2.55
C ASN A 5 -3.04 15.43 3.54
N PHE A 6 -3.29 15.61 4.82
CA PHE A 6 -2.66 14.82 5.88
C PHE A 6 -3.66 13.95 6.62
N ILE A 7 -3.18 12.79 7.08
CA ILE A 7 -3.97 11.82 7.83
C ILE A 7 -3.45 11.80 9.27
N LYS A 8 -4.32 12.12 10.24
CA LYS A 8 -4.00 11.97 11.66
C LYS A 8 -3.81 10.49 11.98
N VAL A 9 -2.59 10.10 12.34
CA VAL A 9 -2.29 8.74 12.84
C VAL A 9 -2.48 8.69 14.35
N LYS A 10 -1.99 9.72 15.04
CA LYS A 10 -2.21 9.99 16.48
C LYS A 10 -1.99 11.48 16.76
N GLU A 11 -2.13 11.92 18.01
CA GLU A 11 -2.09 13.35 18.39
C GLU A 11 -0.82 14.09 17.93
N ASP A 12 0.32 13.42 18.01
CA ASP A 12 1.65 13.94 17.71
C ASP A 12 2.22 13.45 16.36
N LYS A 13 1.41 12.76 15.53
CA LYS A 13 1.90 12.16 14.28
C LYS A 13 0.83 12.20 13.18
N TYR A 14 1.09 13.02 12.17
CA TYR A 14 0.25 13.18 10.99
C TYR A 14 1.05 12.72 9.77
N ARG A 15 0.46 11.83 8.95
CA ARG A 15 1.07 11.40 7.66
C ARG A 15 0.79 12.46 6.61
N ILE A 16 1.82 12.89 5.89
CA ILE A 16 1.69 13.85 4.79
C ILE A 16 1.51 13.09 3.47
N MET A 17 0.46 13.44 2.72
CA MET A 17 0.23 12.88 1.38
C MET A 17 0.67 13.83 0.26
N ARG A 18 0.73 15.14 0.54
CA ARG A 18 1.09 16.14 -0.48
C ARG A 18 1.97 17.25 0.09
N VAL A 19 3.00 17.58 -0.68
CA VAL A 19 3.90 18.70 -0.44
C VAL A 19 3.77 19.67 -1.61
N VAL A 20 3.54 20.95 -1.31
CA VAL A 20 3.34 22.01 -2.30
C VAL A 20 4.38 23.12 -2.09
N TYR A 21 5.08 23.50 -3.16
CA TYR A 21 6.04 24.60 -3.13
C TYR A 21 5.31 25.94 -3.21
N LYS A 22 5.81 26.96 -2.51
CA LYS A 22 5.12 28.24 -2.31
C LYS A 22 4.96 29.07 -3.61
N ASP A 23 5.56 28.65 -4.72
CA ASP A 23 5.41 29.31 -6.01
C ASP A 23 4.09 28.92 -6.72
N ASP A 24 3.47 27.81 -6.31
CA ASP A 24 2.12 27.44 -6.73
C ASP A 24 1.08 28.20 -5.89
N ASP A 25 -0.05 28.59 -6.49
CA ASP A 25 -1.12 29.40 -5.89
C ASP A 25 -1.87 28.66 -4.74
N TYR A 26 -1.17 28.38 -3.64
CA TYR A 26 -1.66 27.64 -2.45
C TYR A 26 -2.73 28.41 -1.67
N ARG A 27 -2.98 29.68 -2.03
CA ARG A 27 -3.90 30.59 -1.33
C ARG A 27 -5.38 30.25 -1.56
N ASN A 28 -5.70 29.45 -2.58
CA ASN A 28 -7.07 29.12 -2.97
C ASN A 28 -7.50 27.69 -2.63
N MET A 29 -6.70 26.92 -1.89
CA MET A 29 -7.00 25.48 -1.71
C MET A 29 -8.15 25.17 -0.76
N GLY A 30 -8.60 26.09 0.11
CA GLY A 30 -9.68 25.81 1.08
C GLY A 30 -9.39 24.66 2.07
N GLU A 31 -8.28 23.95 1.90
CA GLU A 31 -7.81 22.83 2.69
C GLU A 31 -6.98 23.32 3.88
N GLU A 32 -7.05 22.59 4.98
CA GLU A 32 -6.17 22.79 6.13
C GLU A 32 -4.72 22.49 5.71
N TYR A 33 -3.80 23.39 6.04
CA TYR A 33 -2.40 23.28 5.61
C TYR A 33 -1.43 23.59 6.75
N ILE A 34 -0.24 23.00 6.68
CA ILE A 34 0.86 23.28 7.62
C ILE A 34 2.03 23.87 6.84
N THR A 35 2.48 25.05 7.25
CA THR A 35 3.69 25.66 6.68
C THR A 35 4.94 25.11 7.36
N VAL A 36 5.93 24.73 6.56
CA VAL A 36 7.27 24.36 7.02
C VAL A 36 8.33 25.09 6.19
N ASP A 37 9.48 25.35 6.81
CA ASP A 37 10.59 26.05 6.17
C ASP A 37 11.32 25.14 5.18
N TYR A 38 11.64 23.92 5.61
CA TYR A 38 12.27 22.90 4.79
C TYR A 38 11.77 21.49 5.16
N ILE A 39 11.98 20.54 4.25
CA ILE A 39 11.80 19.11 4.47
C ILE A 39 13.13 18.48 4.08
N ILE A 40 13.62 17.56 4.90
CA ILE A 40 14.84 16.80 4.62
C ILE A 40 14.57 15.88 3.44
N GLU A 41 15.52 15.66 2.54
CA GLU A 41 15.34 14.65 1.49
C GLU A 41 15.33 13.23 2.11
N PRO A 42 14.46 12.33 1.63
CA PRO A 42 14.47 10.95 2.12
C PRO A 42 15.77 10.25 1.75
N LEU A 43 16.21 9.30 2.59
CA LEU A 43 17.34 8.45 2.30
C LEU A 43 16.97 7.45 1.20
N ASP A 44 17.87 7.26 0.24
CA ASP A 44 17.80 6.15 -0.70
C ASP A 44 18.29 4.85 -0.04
N ASN A 45 17.36 4.07 0.48
CA ASN A 45 17.63 2.82 1.20
C ASN A 45 16.80 1.63 0.68
N GLY A 46 16.24 1.75 -0.52
CA GLY A 46 15.40 0.71 -1.13
C GLY A 46 14.03 0.50 -0.48
N LYS A 47 13.62 1.37 0.46
CA LYS A 47 12.30 1.36 1.10
C LYS A 47 11.45 2.54 0.65
N GLU A 48 10.14 2.44 0.80
CA GLU A 48 9.24 3.56 0.57
C GLU A 48 9.33 4.54 1.75
N ALA A 49 9.70 5.78 1.47
CA ALA A 49 9.81 6.84 2.47
C ALA A 49 8.45 7.52 2.67
N GLN A 50 7.87 7.39 3.86
CA GLN A 50 6.63 8.07 4.24
C GLN A 50 6.92 9.27 5.12
N LEU A 51 6.52 10.46 4.67
CA LEU A 51 6.72 11.71 5.40
C LEU A 51 5.67 11.88 6.50
N TYR A 52 6.14 12.19 7.70
CA TYR A 52 5.33 12.52 8.86
C TYR A 52 5.67 13.90 9.41
N ILE A 53 4.72 14.49 10.13
CA ILE A 53 4.90 15.72 10.89
C ILE A 53 4.28 15.60 12.29
N ASN A 54 4.92 16.20 13.27
CA ASN A 54 4.30 16.53 14.54
C ASN A 54 3.61 17.90 14.38
N PRO A 55 2.26 17.98 14.44
CA PRO A 55 1.55 19.22 14.16
C PRO A 55 1.82 20.32 15.22
N VAL A 56 2.30 19.95 16.40
CA VAL A 56 2.64 20.86 17.51
C VAL A 56 4.05 21.42 17.36
N THR A 57 5.06 20.55 17.19
CA THR A 57 6.48 20.99 17.10
C THR A 57 6.91 21.38 15.68
N LYS A 58 6.13 21.01 14.67
CA LYS A 58 6.44 21.14 13.23
C LYS A 58 7.67 20.35 12.78
N GLU A 59 8.17 19.45 13.61
CA GLU A 59 9.24 18.54 13.24
C GLU A 59 8.74 17.52 12.20
N THR A 60 9.54 17.32 11.15
CA THR A 60 9.26 16.36 10.08
C THR A 60 10.25 15.21 10.13
N TRP A 61 9.79 14.01 9.81
CA TRP A 61 10.64 12.81 9.72
C TRP A 61 10.07 11.82 8.72
N TYR A 62 10.90 10.85 8.32
CA TYR A 62 10.49 9.73 7.48
C TYR A 62 10.41 8.44 8.28
N GLU A 63 9.39 7.66 7.99
CA GLU A 63 9.41 6.22 8.28
C GLU A 63 9.58 5.46 6.97
N TYR A 64 10.44 4.45 7.00
CA TYR A 64 10.80 3.67 5.82
C TYR A 64 10.13 2.32 5.91
N ILE A 65 9.11 2.12 5.08
CA ILE A 65 8.37 0.86 5.02
C ILE A 65 8.86 0.01 3.86
N ASP A 66 8.78 -1.31 4.02
CA ASP A 66 9.06 -2.20 2.91
C ASP A 66 8.07 -1.93 1.79
N ILE A 67 8.59 -1.79 0.57
CA ILE A 67 7.74 -1.68 -0.62
C ILE A 67 7.02 -3.02 -0.72
N PRO A 68 5.69 -3.09 -0.55
CA PRO A 68 5.00 -4.35 -0.68
C PRO A 68 5.29 -4.89 -2.08
N LEU A 69 5.73 -6.14 -2.14
CA LEU A 69 5.85 -6.82 -3.42
C LEU A 69 4.49 -6.69 -4.12
N PRO A 70 4.46 -6.34 -5.42
CA PRO A 70 3.20 -6.41 -6.15
C PRO A 70 2.64 -7.81 -5.89
N GLY A 71 1.38 -7.86 -5.45
CA GLY A 71 0.68 -9.13 -5.30
C GLY A 71 0.70 -9.92 -6.61
N PRO A 72 0.29 -11.19 -6.60
CA PRO A 72 0.23 -11.97 -7.84
C PRO A 72 -0.51 -11.15 -8.88
N SER A 73 0.10 -11.05 -10.06
CA SER A 73 -0.56 -10.53 -11.23
C SER A 73 -1.89 -11.26 -11.41
N LYS A 74 -2.83 -10.60 -12.10
CA LYS A 74 -4.11 -11.23 -12.42
C LYS A 74 -3.95 -12.57 -13.15
N GLU A 75 -2.86 -12.72 -13.90
CA GLU A 75 -2.47 -13.97 -14.56
C GLU A 75 -2.06 -15.05 -13.56
N GLU A 76 -1.19 -14.73 -12.60
CA GLU A 76 -0.81 -15.67 -11.52
C GLU A 76 -2.01 -16.07 -10.64
N GLU A 77 -2.96 -15.16 -10.38
CA GLU A 77 -4.20 -15.50 -9.66
C GLU A 77 -5.06 -16.49 -10.48
N LEU A 78 -5.17 -16.27 -11.80
CA LEU A 78 -5.92 -17.15 -12.70
C LEU A 78 -5.26 -18.53 -12.83
N GLU A 79 -3.94 -18.59 -12.93
CA GLU A 79 -3.18 -19.86 -12.96
C GLU A 79 -3.39 -20.66 -11.67
N GLN A 80 -3.33 -20.01 -10.51
CA GLN A 80 -3.60 -20.67 -9.22
C GLN A 80 -5.03 -21.22 -9.14
N ARG A 81 -6.02 -20.47 -9.65
CA ARG A 81 -7.41 -20.95 -9.72
C ARG A 81 -7.58 -22.13 -10.66
N ILE A 82 -6.96 -22.10 -11.83
CA ILE A 82 -7.00 -23.22 -12.80
C ILE A 82 -6.39 -24.47 -12.18
N ALA A 83 -5.20 -24.36 -11.59
CA ALA A 83 -4.53 -25.48 -10.93
C ALA A 83 -5.38 -26.07 -9.79
N SER A 84 -6.05 -25.23 -9.00
CA SER A 84 -6.96 -25.70 -7.95
C SER A 84 -8.18 -26.44 -8.49
N LEU A 85 -8.76 -25.97 -9.59
CA LEU A 85 -9.91 -26.60 -10.24
C LEU A 85 -9.53 -27.94 -10.90
N GLU A 86 -8.38 -27.99 -11.57
CA GLU A 86 -7.85 -29.22 -12.17
C GLU A 86 -7.61 -30.30 -11.12
N LYS A 87 -7.01 -29.92 -9.99
CA LYS A 87 -6.81 -30.82 -8.85
C LYS A 87 -8.15 -31.36 -8.31
N SER A 88 -9.11 -30.48 -8.06
CA SER A 88 -10.43 -30.90 -7.57
C SER A 88 -11.16 -31.82 -8.56
N ASN A 89 -11.04 -31.57 -9.86
CA ASN A 89 -11.63 -32.41 -10.90
C ASN A 89 -10.98 -33.79 -10.97
N ALA A 90 -9.65 -33.87 -10.83
CA ALA A 90 -8.92 -35.12 -10.78
C ALA A 90 -9.32 -35.98 -9.56
N GLU A 91 -9.47 -35.34 -8.40
CA GLU A 91 -9.94 -36.00 -7.17
C GLU A 91 -11.37 -36.54 -7.32
N LEU A 92 -12.29 -35.75 -7.88
CA LEU A 92 -13.67 -36.18 -8.16
C LEU A 92 -13.72 -37.35 -9.15
N THR A 93 -12.92 -37.28 -10.21
CA THR A 93 -12.85 -38.35 -11.23
C THR A 93 -12.32 -39.65 -10.61
N THR A 94 -11.32 -39.57 -9.74
CA THR A 94 -10.77 -40.72 -9.02
C THR A 94 -11.81 -41.35 -8.09
N LEU A 95 -12.54 -40.52 -7.33
CA LEU A 95 -13.62 -40.99 -6.45
C LEU A 95 -14.73 -41.70 -7.24
N ILE A 96 -15.18 -41.12 -8.35
CA ILE A 96 -16.20 -41.74 -9.22
C ILE A 96 -15.69 -43.09 -9.76
N ALA A 97 -14.44 -43.17 -10.21
CA ALA A 97 -13.86 -44.42 -10.69
C ALA A 97 -13.82 -45.50 -9.59
N THR A 98 -13.44 -45.15 -8.36
CA THR A 98 -13.43 -46.11 -7.24
C THR A 98 -14.82 -46.59 -6.82
N MET A 99 -15.86 -45.76 -6.93
CA MET A 99 -17.23 -46.14 -6.57
C MET A 99 -17.98 -46.90 -7.67
N THR A 100 -17.52 -46.83 -8.92
CA THR A 100 -18.16 -47.48 -10.08
C THR A 100 -17.48 -48.78 -10.50
N THR A 101 -16.39 -49.17 -9.83
CA THR A 101 -15.71 -50.46 -10.10
C THR A 101 -16.53 -51.60 -9.46
N PRO A 102 -17.10 -52.54 -10.24
CA PRO A 102 -17.85 -53.66 -9.67
C PRO A 102 -16.89 -54.61 -8.94
N THR A 103 -17.23 -54.98 -7.70
CA THR A 103 -16.57 -56.08 -6.99
C THR A 103 -16.88 -57.38 -7.73
N VAL A 104 -15.87 -58.00 -8.35
CA VAL A 104 -15.94 -59.33 -8.95
C VAL A 104 -15.76 -60.39 -7.88
#